data_AF-A0A2D7G919-F1
#
_entry.id   AF-A0A2D7G919-F1
#
_cell.length_a   1.000
_cell.length_b   1.000
_cell.length_c   1.000
_cell.angle_alpha   90.00
_cell.angle_beta   90.00
_cell.angle_gamma   90.00
#
_symmetry.space_group_name_H-M   'P 1'
#
loop_
_entity.id
_entity.type
_entity.pdbx_description
1 polymer ?
#
loop_
_entity_poly.entity_id
_entity_poly.type
_entity_poly.pdbx_seq_one_letter_code
_entity_poly.pdbx_strand_id
1 'polypeptide(L)'
;MRIICIITVLLITTHLKAEEKFAINGEILTYRTDQNEDSEGIALDDVAVLKSLLKANNQVRVVKLSSSGGEVGAAYEIVDVVIEQQLDTHVIDFCESACTLILLAGVNRTAEKNAKIGFHQTSISPADAKLEYKELKGELGFETPYDYASWLLEDTQDLILNDLYYYQSLGLSLDFVIKTMEAYSDEMWYPDHAYMVEEGVLTQ
;
A
#
# COMPACT_ATOMS: atom_id res chain seq x y z
N MET A 1 -13.27 -65.55 -6.27
CA MET A 1 -13.55 -64.36 -5.44
C MET A 1 -12.46 -63.33 -5.70
N ARG A 2 -12.74 -62.29 -6.50
CA ARG A 2 -11.82 -61.16 -6.68
C ARG A 2 -12.22 -60.07 -5.67
N ILE A 3 -11.34 -59.83 -4.70
CA ILE A 3 -11.50 -58.79 -3.68
C ILE A 3 -11.20 -57.45 -4.35
N ILE A 4 -12.21 -56.59 -4.45
CA ILE A 4 -12.05 -55.20 -4.88
C ILE A 4 -11.73 -54.39 -3.62
N CYS A 5 -10.47 -53.97 -3.47
CA CYS A 5 -10.09 -52.99 -2.45
C CYS A 5 -10.57 -51.62 -2.91
N ILE A 6 -11.62 -51.10 -2.28
CA ILE A 6 -12.03 -49.70 -2.40
C ILE A 6 -11.12 -48.90 -1.48
N ILE A 7 -10.16 -48.19 -2.06
CA ILE A 7 -9.34 -47.23 -1.33
C ILE A 7 -10.17 -45.96 -1.19
N THR A 8 -10.79 -45.78 -0.03
CA THR A 8 -11.48 -44.54 0.34
C THR A 8 -10.42 -43.49 0.65
N VAL A 9 -10.19 -42.58 -0.29
CA VAL A 9 -9.33 -41.41 -0.06
C VAL A 9 -10.11 -40.45 0.86
N LEU A 10 -9.73 -40.43 2.13
CA LEU A 10 -10.23 -39.45 3.09
C LEU A 10 -9.55 -38.11 2.77
N LEU A 11 -10.27 -37.20 2.13
CA LEU A 11 -9.84 -35.81 1.94
C LEU A 11 -9.81 -35.13 3.31
N ILE A 12 -8.62 -35.08 3.92
CA ILE A 12 -8.37 -34.24 5.09
C ILE A 12 -8.18 -32.82 4.54
N THR A 13 -9.22 -31.99 4.61
CA THR A 13 -9.10 -30.56 4.36
C THR A 13 -8.38 -29.94 5.54
N THR A 14 -7.07 -29.74 5.39
CA THR A 14 -6.30 -28.88 6.29
C THR A 14 -6.74 -27.44 6.07
N HIS A 15 -7.61 -26.91 6.92
CA HIS A 15 -7.80 -25.47 7.03
C HIS A 15 -6.55 -24.88 7.71
N LEU A 16 -5.52 -24.55 6.93
CA LEU A 16 -4.55 -23.57 7.40
C LEU A 16 -5.30 -22.24 7.52
N LYS A 17 -5.37 -21.68 8.72
CA LYS A 17 -5.72 -20.28 8.93
C LYS A 17 -4.60 -19.43 8.31
N ALA A 18 -4.81 -18.97 7.09
CA ALA A 18 -4.33 -17.68 6.62
C ALA A 18 -5.60 -16.80 6.66
N GLU A 19 -5.79 -15.80 7.53
CA GLU A 19 -4.89 -14.69 7.93
C GLU A 19 -4.41 -13.88 6.72
N GLU A 20 -5.34 -13.64 5.78
CA GLU A 20 -5.08 -12.88 4.57
C GLU A 20 -5.42 -11.40 4.81
N LYS A 21 -4.48 -10.52 4.42
CA LYS A 21 -4.71 -9.06 4.32
C LYS A 21 -5.84 -8.70 3.35
N PHE A 22 -6.33 -9.67 2.58
CA PHE A 22 -7.28 -9.49 1.51
C PHE A 22 -8.58 -10.27 1.75
N ALA A 23 -9.71 -9.65 1.40
CA ALA A 23 -11.00 -10.32 1.33
C ALA A 23 -11.81 -9.80 0.15
N ILE A 24 -12.53 -10.69 -0.55
CA ILE A 24 -13.40 -10.31 -1.67
C ILE A 24 -14.86 -10.55 -1.32
N ASN A 25 -15.70 -9.55 -1.60
CA ASN A 25 -17.14 -9.66 -1.51
C ASN A 25 -17.80 -8.94 -2.70
N GLY A 26 -18.16 -9.72 -3.73
CA GLY A 26 -18.75 -9.18 -4.95
C GLY A 26 -17.78 -8.24 -5.67
N GLU A 27 -18.16 -6.97 -5.75
CA GLU A 27 -17.39 -5.91 -6.41
C GLU A 27 -16.35 -5.24 -5.50
N ILE A 28 -16.24 -5.67 -4.24
CA ILE A 28 -15.34 -5.07 -3.26
C ILE A 28 -14.19 -6.02 -2.95
N LEU A 29 -12.96 -5.50 -3.09
CA LEU A 29 -11.76 -6.07 -2.51
C LEU A 29 -11.39 -5.25 -1.28
N THR A 30 -11.32 -5.88 -0.13
CA THR A 30 -10.89 -5.27 1.13
C THR A 30 -9.42 -5.60 1.35
N TYR A 31 -8.59 -4.59 1.54
CA TYR A 31 -7.16 -4.69 1.85
C TYR A 31 -6.89 -4.07 3.23
N ARG A 32 -6.43 -4.91 4.16
CA ARG A 32 -6.21 -4.57 5.57
C ARG A 32 -4.87 -5.08 6.05
N THR A 33 -4.04 -4.18 6.58
CA THR A 33 -2.71 -4.53 7.10
C THR A 33 -2.67 -4.53 8.63
N ASP A 34 -3.84 -4.46 9.28
CA ASP A 34 -4.01 -4.24 10.73
C ASP A 34 -4.65 -5.42 11.47
N GLN A 35 -4.82 -6.56 10.79
CA GLN A 35 -5.58 -7.68 11.33
C GLN A 35 -4.83 -8.47 12.40
N ASN A 36 -3.49 -8.40 12.42
CA ASN A 36 -2.62 -9.12 13.36
C ASN A 36 -1.42 -8.25 13.77
N GLU A 37 -0.91 -8.45 14.98
CA GLU A 37 0.29 -7.76 15.50
C GLU A 37 1.55 -8.03 14.66
N ASP A 38 1.60 -9.15 13.93
CA ASP A 38 2.71 -9.55 13.07
C ASP A 38 2.55 -9.11 11.59
N SER A 39 1.52 -8.34 11.25
CA SER A 39 1.30 -7.89 9.87
C SER A 39 2.32 -6.81 9.49
N GLU A 40 3.20 -7.14 8.54
CA GLU A 40 4.32 -6.28 8.06
C GLU A 40 3.88 -5.01 7.27
N GLY A 41 2.68 -4.47 7.50
CA GLY A 41 2.18 -3.32 6.75
C GLY A 41 1.95 -3.64 5.26
N ILE A 42 2.05 -2.64 4.40
CA ILE A 42 2.10 -2.80 2.94
C ILE A 42 3.47 -3.38 2.55
N ALA A 43 3.49 -4.49 1.84
CA ALA A 43 4.73 -5.17 1.45
C ALA A 43 4.71 -5.60 -0.02
N LEU A 44 5.88 -5.80 -0.64
CA LEU A 44 5.99 -6.24 -2.05
C LEU A 44 5.20 -7.52 -2.37
N ASP A 45 5.12 -8.48 -1.43
CA ASP A 45 4.35 -9.71 -1.62
C ASP A 45 2.84 -9.45 -1.81
N ASP A 46 2.33 -8.36 -1.25
CA ASP A 46 0.93 -7.95 -1.38
C ASP A 46 0.57 -7.61 -2.83
N VAL A 47 1.52 -7.07 -3.60
CA VAL A 47 1.33 -6.68 -5.01
C VAL A 47 0.95 -7.89 -5.85
N ALA A 48 1.67 -9.00 -5.70
CA ALA A 48 1.41 -10.23 -6.45
C ALA A 48 0.06 -10.85 -6.08
N VAL A 49 -0.29 -10.82 -4.78
CA VAL A 49 -1.58 -11.30 -4.28
C VAL A 49 -2.73 -10.46 -4.82
N LEU A 50 -2.63 -9.13 -4.74
CA LEU A 50 -3.62 -8.19 -5.26
C LEU A 50 -3.85 -8.40 -6.78
N LYS A 51 -2.77 -8.43 -7.58
CA LYS A 51 -2.85 -8.67 -9.04
C LYS A 51 -3.54 -10.00 -9.35
N SER A 52 -3.23 -11.07 -8.61
CA SER A 52 -3.86 -12.38 -8.76
C SER A 52 -5.36 -12.36 -8.43
N LEU A 53 -5.71 -11.73 -7.31
CA LEU A 53 -7.09 -11.60 -6.84
C LEU A 53 -7.97 -10.81 -7.81
N LEU A 54 -7.50 -9.67 -8.30
CA LEU A 54 -8.22 -8.84 -9.27
C LEU A 54 -8.38 -9.55 -10.61
N LYS A 55 -7.36 -10.29 -11.08
CA LYS A 55 -7.44 -11.11 -12.29
C LYS A 55 -8.50 -12.22 -12.17
N ALA A 56 -8.62 -12.83 -10.99
CA ALA A 56 -9.63 -13.86 -10.74
C ALA A 56 -11.04 -13.29 -10.52
N ASN A 57 -11.17 -11.98 -10.25
CA ASN A 57 -12.41 -11.32 -9.84
C ASN A 57 -12.60 -10.02 -10.62
N ASN A 58 -12.82 -10.12 -11.93
CA ASN A 58 -12.93 -8.98 -12.84
C ASN A 58 -14.14 -8.07 -12.58
N GLN A 59 -15.06 -8.46 -11.71
CA GLN A 59 -16.17 -7.63 -11.25
C GLN A 59 -15.77 -6.62 -10.17
N VAL A 60 -14.57 -6.72 -9.57
CA VAL A 60 -14.12 -5.77 -8.55
C VAL A 60 -14.07 -4.37 -9.12
N ARG A 61 -14.63 -3.43 -8.36
CA ARG A 61 -14.70 -1.99 -8.66
C ARG A 61 -14.12 -1.14 -7.56
N VAL A 62 -14.13 -1.61 -6.30
CA VAL A 62 -13.71 -0.83 -5.14
C VAL A 62 -12.63 -1.57 -4.36
N VAL A 63 -11.54 -0.86 -4.05
CA VAL A 63 -10.55 -1.28 -3.06
C VAL A 63 -10.86 -0.57 -1.74
N LYS A 64 -11.29 -1.33 -0.74
CA LYS A 64 -11.44 -0.83 0.63
C LYS A 64 -10.13 -0.91 1.39
N LEU A 65 -9.73 0.17 2.05
CA LEU A 65 -8.42 0.31 2.68
C LEU A 65 -8.54 0.44 4.21
N SER A 66 -7.71 -0.30 4.93
CA SER A 66 -7.40 -0.08 6.35
C SER A 66 -5.93 -0.40 6.61
N SER A 67 -5.05 0.59 6.60
CA SER A 67 -3.60 0.36 6.67
C SER A 67 -2.85 1.53 7.27
N SER A 68 -1.85 1.21 8.09
CA SER A 68 -0.89 2.16 8.66
C SER A 68 0.25 2.51 7.69
N GLY A 69 0.20 1.96 6.46
CA GLY A 69 1.24 2.07 5.46
C GLY A 69 2.19 0.89 5.47
N GLY A 70 3.42 1.11 4.99
CA GLY A 70 4.45 0.10 4.80
C GLY A 70 5.45 0.57 3.75
N GLU A 71 5.93 -0.36 2.93
CA GLU A 71 6.88 -0.11 1.85
C GLU A 71 6.29 0.82 0.78
N VAL A 72 6.93 1.96 0.55
CA VAL A 72 6.49 2.96 -0.44
C VAL A 72 6.55 2.41 -1.86
N GLY A 73 7.59 1.63 -2.21
CA GLY A 73 7.69 0.98 -3.51
C GLY A 73 6.54 0.00 -3.79
N ALA A 74 6.16 -0.81 -2.79
CA ALA A 74 5.01 -1.70 -2.90
C ALA A 74 3.69 -0.93 -3.04
N ALA A 75 3.54 0.19 -2.33
CA ALA A 75 2.37 1.05 -2.49
C ALA A 75 2.27 1.63 -3.91
N TYR A 76 3.37 2.07 -4.51
CA TYR A 76 3.39 2.56 -5.90
C TYR A 76 3.01 1.47 -6.92
N GLU A 77 3.49 0.24 -6.74
CA GLU A 77 3.05 -0.89 -7.57
C GLU A 77 1.55 -1.19 -7.43
N ILE A 78 0.97 -0.95 -6.24
CA ILE A 78 -0.48 -1.05 -6.04
C ILE A 78 -1.21 0.13 -6.68
N VAL A 79 -0.66 1.35 -6.61
CA VAL A 79 -1.18 2.56 -7.28
C VAL A 79 -1.34 2.29 -8.77
N ASP A 80 -0.32 1.74 -9.43
CA ASP A 80 -0.37 1.41 -10.85
C ASP A 80 -1.52 0.44 -11.16
N VAL A 81 -1.70 -0.60 -10.35
CA VAL A 81 -2.79 -1.56 -10.52
C VAL A 81 -4.17 -0.89 -10.36
N VAL A 82 -4.32 0.00 -9.38
CA VAL A 82 -5.58 0.72 -9.12
C VAL A 82 -5.91 1.66 -10.28
N ILE A 83 -4.92 2.39 -10.80
CA ILE A 83 -5.05 3.29 -11.95
C ILE A 83 -5.37 2.52 -13.22
N GLU A 84 -4.61 1.47 -13.54
CA GLU A 84 -4.78 0.64 -14.74
C GLU A 84 -6.18 0.02 -14.81
N GLN A 85 -6.70 -0.42 -13.66
CA GLN A 85 -8.03 -1.03 -13.57
C GLN A 85 -9.16 -0.02 -13.33
N GLN A 86 -8.84 1.28 -13.17
CA GLN A 86 -9.80 2.35 -12.88
C GLN A 86 -10.69 2.02 -11.68
N LEU A 87 -10.08 1.53 -10.60
CA LEU A 87 -10.80 1.17 -9.38
C LEU A 87 -11.10 2.42 -8.54
N ASP A 88 -12.20 2.37 -7.79
CA ASP A 88 -12.49 3.29 -6.71
C ASP A 88 -11.75 2.88 -5.44
N THR A 89 -11.47 3.84 -4.56
CA THR A 89 -10.85 3.61 -3.26
C THR A 89 -11.75 4.10 -2.13
N HIS A 90 -11.77 3.35 -1.04
CA HIS A 90 -12.61 3.68 0.10
C HIS A 90 -11.91 3.35 1.43
N VAL A 91 -11.63 4.36 2.26
CA VAL A 91 -11.02 4.15 3.58
C VAL A 91 -12.07 3.76 4.60
N ILE A 92 -11.86 2.64 5.30
CA ILE A 92 -12.78 2.16 6.35
C ILE A 92 -12.41 2.74 7.72
N ASP A 93 -11.20 2.48 8.20
CA ASP A 93 -10.79 2.88 9.56
C ASP A 93 -9.64 3.89 9.52
N PHE A 94 -8.55 3.54 8.83
CA PHE A 94 -7.43 4.45 8.66
C PHE A 94 -6.63 4.14 7.39
N CYS A 95 -5.99 5.16 6.85
CA CYS A 95 -5.08 5.06 5.72
C CYS A 95 -3.95 6.06 5.92
N GLU A 96 -2.84 5.57 6.44
CA GLU A 96 -1.71 6.39 6.90
C GLU A 96 -0.46 6.08 6.09
N SER A 97 0.48 7.05 6.04
CA SER A 97 1.77 6.86 5.38
C SER A 97 1.58 6.41 3.93
N ALA A 98 2.28 5.37 3.48
CA ALA A 98 2.20 4.83 2.12
C ALA A 98 0.79 4.41 1.67
N CYS A 99 -0.15 4.13 2.59
CA CYS A 99 -1.54 3.84 2.20
C CYS A 99 -2.19 5.02 1.47
N THR A 100 -1.84 6.26 1.85
CA THR A 100 -2.43 7.46 1.24
C THR A 100 -2.17 7.57 -0.25
N LEU A 101 -1.05 7.04 -0.74
CA LEU A 101 -0.74 6.95 -2.17
C LEU A 101 -1.78 6.08 -2.90
N ILE A 102 -2.11 4.92 -2.31
CA ILE A 102 -3.10 3.98 -2.84
C ILE A 102 -4.49 4.61 -2.81
N LEU A 103 -4.88 5.28 -1.72
CA LEU A 103 -6.15 6.03 -1.65
C LEU A 103 -6.25 7.01 -2.82
N LEU A 104 -5.20 7.79 -3.06
CA LEU A 104 -5.17 8.83 -4.08
C LEU A 104 -5.28 8.31 -5.51
N ALA A 105 -4.98 7.03 -5.74
CA ALA A 105 -5.03 6.38 -7.05
C ALA A 105 -6.47 6.10 -7.52
N GLY A 106 -7.44 6.09 -6.60
CA GLY A 106 -8.82 5.76 -6.91
C GLY A 106 -9.50 6.80 -7.80
N VAL A 107 -10.40 6.33 -8.69
CA VAL A 107 -11.22 7.20 -9.53
C VAL A 107 -12.20 8.00 -8.67
N ASN A 108 -12.98 7.32 -7.83
CA ASN A 108 -13.68 7.91 -6.71
C ASN A 108 -12.96 7.57 -5.41
N ARG A 109 -12.72 8.57 -4.58
CA ARG A 109 -11.95 8.46 -3.34
C ARG A 109 -12.85 8.86 -2.19
N THR A 110 -13.21 7.89 -1.36
CA THR A 110 -14.18 8.09 -0.28
C THR A 110 -13.64 7.57 1.04
N ALA A 111 -14.26 7.97 2.14
CA ALA A 111 -13.87 7.52 3.46
C ALA A 111 -15.10 7.39 4.37
N GLU A 112 -15.04 6.48 5.32
CA GLU A 112 -15.99 6.48 6.44
C GLU A 112 -15.86 7.77 7.25
N LYS A 113 -16.96 8.21 7.85
CA LYS A 113 -17.03 9.50 8.55
C LYS A 113 -15.94 9.71 9.62
N ASN A 114 -15.53 8.63 10.29
CA ASN A 114 -14.53 8.66 11.36
C ASN A 114 -13.17 8.10 10.93
N ALA A 115 -12.99 7.82 9.64
CA ALA A 115 -11.74 7.30 9.14
C ALA A 115 -10.63 8.34 9.27
N LYS A 116 -9.42 7.88 9.60
CA LYS A 116 -8.23 8.73 9.69
C LYS A 116 -7.39 8.58 8.43
N ILE A 117 -7.03 9.70 7.82
CA ILE A 117 -6.10 9.71 6.69
C ILE A 117 -4.91 10.55 7.12
N GLY A 118 -3.72 9.94 7.13
CA GLY A 118 -2.53 10.49 7.78
C GLY A 118 -1.35 10.60 6.82
N PHE A 119 -0.73 11.77 6.76
CA PHE A 119 0.45 12.06 5.94
C PHE A 119 1.64 12.43 6.82
N HIS A 120 2.84 12.05 6.40
CA HIS A 120 4.11 12.38 7.04
C HIS A 120 5.26 12.11 6.07
N GLN A 121 6.47 12.55 6.44
CA GLN A 121 7.68 12.25 5.69
C GLN A 121 8.03 10.76 5.70
N THR A 122 8.43 10.22 4.55
CA THR A 122 9.05 8.88 4.49
C THR A 122 10.36 8.87 5.28
N SER A 123 10.64 7.75 5.94
CA SER A 123 11.94 7.49 6.55
C SER A 123 12.35 6.04 6.33
N ILE A 124 13.62 5.78 6.57
CA ILE A 124 14.17 4.44 6.58
C ILE A 124 14.85 4.17 7.92
N SER A 125 14.53 3.04 8.54
CA SER A 125 15.15 2.67 9.80
C SER A 125 16.61 2.25 9.58
N PRO A 126 17.49 2.31 10.60
CA PRO A 126 18.84 1.79 10.47
C PRO A 126 18.90 0.28 10.14
N ALA A 127 17.88 -0.48 10.54
CA ALA A 127 17.80 -1.90 10.24
C ALA A 127 17.46 -2.12 8.76
N ASP A 128 16.48 -1.37 8.24
CA ASP A 128 16.02 -1.47 6.86
C ASP A 128 17.09 -0.94 5.89
N ALA A 129 17.71 0.21 6.20
CA ALA A 129 18.82 0.74 5.41
C ALA A 129 20.00 -0.24 5.31
N LYS A 130 20.25 -1.00 6.38
CA LYS A 130 21.28 -2.05 6.39
C LYS A 130 20.85 -3.26 5.56
N LEU A 131 19.57 -3.63 5.58
CA LEU A 131 19.04 -4.72 4.79
C LEU A 131 19.09 -4.36 3.30
N GLU A 132 18.53 -3.21 2.93
CA GLU A 132 18.51 -2.69 1.57
C GLU A 132 19.92 -2.54 1.00
N TYR A 133 20.87 -1.97 1.76
CA TYR A 133 22.27 -1.95 1.34
C TYR A 133 22.79 -3.34 0.96
N LYS A 134 22.49 -4.39 1.75
CA LYS A 134 22.97 -5.75 1.45
C LYS A 134 22.32 -6.32 0.20
N GLU A 135 21.06 -6.03 -0.03
CA GLU A 135 20.29 -6.52 -1.17
C GLU A 135 20.75 -5.85 -2.46
N LEU A 136 20.90 -4.52 -2.44
CA LEU A 136 21.29 -3.73 -3.60
C LEU A 136 22.79 -3.73 -3.88
N LYS A 137 23.65 -4.10 -2.91
CA LYS A 137 25.12 -4.03 -3.05
C LYS A 137 25.63 -4.66 -4.35
N GLY A 138 25.17 -5.87 -4.65
CA GLY A 138 25.63 -6.63 -5.81
C GLY A 138 25.08 -6.11 -7.13
N GLU A 139 23.84 -5.61 -7.12
CA GLU A 139 23.16 -5.09 -8.31
C GLU A 139 23.67 -3.71 -8.72
N LEU A 140 23.80 -2.80 -7.75
CA LEU A 140 24.20 -1.41 -7.97
C LEU A 140 25.71 -1.18 -7.82
N GLY A 141 26.48 -2.21 -7.48
CA GLY A 141 27.94 -2.15 -7.38
C GLY A 141 28.44 -1.33 -6.21
N PHE A 142 27.67 -1.24 -5.11
CA PHE A 142 28.14 -0.58 -3.90
C PHE A 142 29.31 -1.39 -3.30
N GLU A 143 30.37 -0.73 -2.84
CA GLU A 143 31.50 -1.41 -2.19
C GLU A 143 31.46 -1.21 -0.68
N THR A 144 30.99 -0.04 -0.26
CA THR A 144 30.91 0.46 1.11
C THR A 144 29.53 1.04 1.41
N PRO A 145 29.15 1.18 2.69
CA PRO A 145 27.93 1.91 3.06
C PRO A 145 27.91 3.38 2.63
N TYR A 146 29.06 3.97 2.28
CA TYR A 146 29.12 5.35 1.79
C TYR A 146 28.66 5.49 0.34
N ASP A 147 28.82 4.42 -0.45
CA ASP A 147 28.28 4.37 -1.81
C ASP A 147 26.75 4.37 -1.75
N TYR A 148 26.18 3.53 -0.88
CA TYR A 148 24.75 3.52 -0.59
C TYR A 148 24.27 4.87 -0.02
N ALA A 149 24.98 5.48 0.92
CA ALA A 149 24.58 6.79 1.46
C ALA A 149 24.58 7.90 0.39
N SER A 150 25.49 7.84 -0.58
CA SER A 150 25.54 8.79 -1.69
C SER A 150 24.38 8.55 -2.66
N TRP A 151 24.10 7.29 -2.99
CA TRP A 151 22.96 6.89 -3.81
C TRP A 151 21.62 7.22 -3.16
N LEU A 152 21.47 6.98 -1.86
CA LEU A 152 20.22 7.22 -1.12
C LEU A 152 19.78 8.68 -1.19
N LEU A 153 20.73 9.63 -1.27
CA LEU A 153 20.40 11.05 -1.47
C LEU A 153 19.76 11.28 -2.84
N GLU A 154 20.29 10.68 -3.90
CA GLU A 154 19.74 10.77 -5.26
C GLU A 154 18.37 10.08 -5.32
N ASP A 155 18.27 8.87 -4.79
CA ASP A 155 17.02 8.10 -4.72
C ASP A 155 15.92 8.84 -3.95
N THR A 156 16.26 9.45 -2.80
CA THR A 156 15.30 10.26 -2.03
C THR A 156 14.82 11.48 -2.82
N GLN A 157 15.69 12.12 -3.61
CA GLN A 157 15.28 13.24 -4.46
C GLN A 157 14.33 12.81 -5.56
N ASP A 158 14.58 11.65 -6.18
CA ASP A 158 13.69 11.07 -7.18
C ASP A 158 12.34 10.68 -6.58
N LEU A 159 12.32 10.07 -5.38
CA LEU A 159 11.11 9.75 -4.65
C LEU A 159 10.27 11.00 -4.38
N ILE A 160 10.88 12.06 -3.83
CA ILE A 160 10.17 13.32 -3.55
C ILE A 160 9.64 13.93 -4.86
N LEU A 161 10.44 13.94 -5.92
CA LEU A 161 10.01 14.48 -7.21
C LEU A 161 8.82 13.70 -7.79
N ASN A 162 8.82 12.37 -7.64
CA ASN A 162 7.71 11.52 -8.07
C ASN A 162 6.43 11.79 -7.26
N ASP A 163 6.52 11.93 -5.94
CA ASP A 163 5.40 12.33 -5.09
C ASP A 163 4.81 13.67 -5.53
N LEU A 164 5.68 14.67 -5.79
CA LEU A 164 5.26 15.99 -6.27
C LEU A 164 4.53 15.90 -7.61
N TYR A 165 5.07 15.17 -8.58
CA TYR A 165 4.41 14.97 -9.88
C TYR A 165 3.09 14.23 -9.73
N TYR A 166 3.04 13.21 -8.87
CA TYR A 166 1.84 12.44 -8.64
C TYR A 166 0.74 13.30 -8.02
N TYR A 167 1.01 14.01 -6.93
CA TYR A 167 0.04 14.91 -6.31
C TYR A 167 -0.39 16.04 -7.25
N GLN A 168 0.54 16.61 -8.02
CA GLN A 168 0.22 17.62 -9.02
C GLN A 168 -0.68 17.06 -10.12
N SER A 169 -0.47 15.81 -10.56
CA SER A 169 -1.30 15.17 -11.59
C SER A 169 -2.75 14.98 -11.16
N LEU A 170 -2.98 14.87 -9.85
CA LEU A 170 -4.29 14.77 -9.22
C LEU A 170 -4.96 16.14 -8.97
N GLY A 171 -4.26 17.24 -9.27
CA GLY A 171 -4.76 18.60 -9.07
C GLY A 171 -4.72 19.10 -7.63
N LEU A 172 -4.00 18.42 -6.73
CA LEU A 172 -3.84 18.85 -5.35
C LEU A 172 -3.07 20.17 -5.29
N SER A 173 -3.41 21.05 -4.34
CA SER A 173 -2.73 22.33 -4.20
C SER A 173 -1.28 22.14 -3.73
N LEU A 174 -0.39 23.05 -4.14
CA LEU A 174 0.98 23.04 -3.63
C LEU A 174 1.03 23.23 -2.10
N ASP A 175 0.06 23.95 -1.52
CA ASP A 175 -0.07 24.12 -0.07
C ASP A 175 -0.35 22.78 0.62
N PHE A 176 -1.28 21.99 0.09
CA PHE A 176 -1.54 20.64 0.58
C PHE A 176 -0.29 19.77 0.52
N VAL A 177 0.38 19.76 -0.64
CA VAL A 177 1.61 18.97 -0.85
C VAL A 177 2.73 19.38 0.11
N ILE A 178 2.88 20.66 0.42
CA ILE A 178 3.86 21.11 1.42
C ILE A 178 3.47 20.58 2.81
N LYS A 179 2.20 20.67 3.20
CA LYS A 179 1.72 20.18 4.49
C LYS A 179 1.91 18.67 4.69
N THR A 180 1.82 17.86 3.63
CA THR A 180 2.09 16.40 3.74
C THR A 180 3.53 16.13 4.17
N MET A 181 4.45 17.07 3.89
CA MET A 181 5.87 16.99 4.25
C MET A 181 6.24 17.75 5.53
N GLU A 182 5.34 18.53 6.12
CA GLU A 182 5.65 19.30 7.35
C GLU A 182 5.69 18.42 8.61
N ALA A 183 4.92 17.32 8.64
CA ALA A 183 5.02 16.32 9.69
C ALA A 183 6.29 15.48 9.48
N TYR A 184 7.17 15.45 10.48
CA TYR A 184 8.35 14.59 10.46
C TYR A 184 7.96 13.11 10.47
N SER A 185 8.90 12.24 10.16
CA SER A 185 8.65 10.81 9.99
C SER A 185 8.20 10.06 11.27
N ASP A 186 8.38 10.67 12.44
CA ASP A 186 7.91 10.19 13.73
C ASP A 186 6.61 10.89 14.20
N GLU A 187 6.06 11.76 13.35
CA GLU A 187 4.80 12.46 13.54
C GLU A 187 3.77 11.99 12.50
N MET A 188 2.56 12.53 12.56
CA MET A 188 1.53 12.31 11.55
C MET A 188 0.59 13.50 11.49
N TRP A 189 0.36 14.02 10.29
CA TRP A 189 -0.62 15.05 10.03
C TRP A 189 -1.93 14.42 9.55
N TYR A 190 -3.01 14.66 10.30
CA TYR A 190 -4.36 14.21 9.97
C TYR A 190 -5.23 15.41 9.58
N PRO A 191 -5.36 15.73 8.27
CA PRO A 191 -6.28 16.76 7.82
C PRO A 191 -7.75 16.42 8.13
N ASP A 192 -8.55 17.44 8.39
CA ASP A 192 -10.00 17.27 8.57
C ASP A 192 -10.67 16.83 7.26
N HIS A 193 -11.72 16.00 7.35
CA HIS A 193 -12.44 15.47 6.19
C HIS A 193 -12.97 16.56 5.24
N ALA A 194 -13.45 17.68 5.78
CA ALA A 194 -13.94 18.79 4.95
C ALA A 194 -12.80 19.41 4.12
N TYR A 195 -11.62 19.56 4.72
CA TYR A 195 -10.43 20.07 4.03
C TYR A 195 -9.95 19.08 2.96
N MET A 196 -9.97 17.78 3.24
CA MET A 196 -9.64 16.75 2.24
C MET A 196 -10.57 16.74 1.03
N VAL A 197 -11.87 17.02 1.22
CA VAL A 197 -12.82 17.17 0.11
C VAL A 197 -12.55 18.46 -0.68
N GLU A 198 -12.25 19.57 0.00
CA GLU A 198 -11.91 20.85 -0.63
C GLU A 198 -10.63 20.76 -1.49
N GLU A 199 -9.59 20.11 -0.97
CA GLU A 199 -8.31 19.87 -1.67
C GLU A 199 -8.42 18.80 -2.75
N GLY A 200 -9.54 18.08 -2.82
CA GLY A 200 -9.77 17.01 -3.78
C GLY A 200 -9.11 15.68 -3.43
N VAL A 201 -8.50 15.52 -2.24
CA VAL A 201 -7.99 14.23 -1.74
C VAL A 201 -9.13 13.20 -1.68
N LEU A 202 -10.29 13.61 -1.19
CA LEU A 202 -11.54 12.85 -1.25
C LEU A 202 -12.45 13.48 -2.30
N THR A 203 -13.19 12.65 -3.04
CA THR A 203 -14.12 13.11 -4.08
C THR A 203 -15.55 13.30 -3.54
N GLN A 204 -15.84 12.82 -2.32
CA GLN A 204 -17.14 12.91 -1.65
C GLN A 204 -16.98 13.06 -0.14
#